data_AF-A0A1I8BKX9-F1
#
_entry.id   AF-A0A1I8BKX9-F1
#
_cell.length_a   1.000
_cell.length_b   1.000
_cell.length_c   1.000
_cell.angle_alpha   90.00
_cell.angle_beta   90.00
_cell.angle_gamma   90.00
#
_symmetry.space_group_name_H-M   'P 1'
#
loop_
_entity.id
_entity.type
_entity.pdbx_description
1 polymer ?
#
loop_
_entity_poly.entity_id
_entity_poly.type
_entity_poly.pdbx_seq_one_letter_code
_entity_poly.pdbx_strand_id
1 'polypeptide(L)'
;MVLLIDECAKILKCSTTSLRYQLIHPSNRDKILKQLKGKKLRTTYLDTNGLSKTLFFDDLSRQGANSILAYGRLSSPFNINVAAHFYARHRIRLNHPYHLCVVEKHTHEDRYYPLELLELAEEERLTGWMANIFIDKTNKTTSEESEKDFDVTTPVPLSDYDENLCYGGRKFSQSQSDFDYMDG
;
A
#
# COMPACT_ATOMS: atom_id res chain seq x y z
N MET A 1 10.74 7.62 9.77
CA MET A 1 9.27 7.53 9.85
C MET A 1 8.70 8.92 10.08
N VAL A 2 7.89 9.43 9.16
CA VAL A 2 7.39 10.82 9.17
C VAL A 2 5.87 10.82 9.05
N LEU A 3 5.17 11.34 10.06
CA LEU A 3 3.71 11.43 10.03
C LEU A 3 3.25 12.46 9.01
N LEU A 4 2.17 12.13 8.29
CA LEU A 4 1.62 12.99 7.26
C LEU A 4 1.10 14.32 7.82
N ILE A 5 0.53 14.29 9.03
CA ILE A 5 0.04 15.48 9.72
C ILE A 5 1.16 16.50 9.99
N ASP A 6 2.35 16.02 10.36
CA ASP A 6 3.51 16.88 10.66
C ASP A 6 4.09 17.48 9.39
N GLU A 7 4.16 16.72 8.29
CA GLU A 7 4.60 17.24 7.00
C GLU A 7 3.62 18.27 6.44
N CYS A 8 2.31 18.05 6.59
CA CYS A 8 1.32 19.07 6.23
C CYS A 8 1.53 20.37 7.04
N ALA A 9 1.77 20.25 8.34
CA ALA A 9 2.03 21.39 9.22
C ALA A 9 3.31 22.14 8.82
N LYS A 10 4.38 21.41 8.48
CA LYS A 10 5.65 21.95 8.00
C LYS A 10 5.53 22.68 6.66
N ILE A 11 4.81 22.13 5.69
CA ILE A 11 4.59 22.76 4.38
C ILE A 11 3.86 24.09 4.54
N LEU A 12 2.85 24.14 5.42
CA LEU A 12 2.06 25.34 5.68
C LEU A 12 2.67 26.26 6.74
N LYS A 13 3.84 25.90 7.31
CA LYS A 13 4.54 26.63 8.38
C LYS A 13 3.61 26.96 9.56
N CYS A 14 2.87 25.97 10.02
CA CYS A 14 1.90 26.12 11.10
C CYS A 14 2.04 24.99 12.14
N SER A 15 1.34 25.13 13.28
CA SER A 15 1.23 24.04 14.26
C SER A 15 0.22 22.99 13.81
N THR A 16 0.38 21.75 14.26
CA THR A 16 -0.60 20.67 14.03
C THR A 16 -1.99 21.06 14.54
N THR A 17 -2.09 21.72 15.69
CA THR A 17 -3.36 22.23 16.24
C THR A 17 -4.06 23.24 15.35
N SER A 18 -3.31 24.09 14.63
CA SER A 18 -3.88 25.10 13.72
C SER A 18 -4.13 24.58 12.30
N LEU A 19 -3.63 23.38 11.99
CA LEU A 19 -3.62 22.83 10.64
C LEU A 19 -5.01 22.74 10.02
N ARG A 20 -6.03 22.40 10.83
CA ARG A 20 -7.45 22.41 10.41
C ARG A 20 -7.82 23.70 9.67
N TYR A 21 -7.59 24.84 10.32
CA TYR A 21 -8.03 26.14 9.81
C TYR A 21 -7.26 26.52 8.55
N GLN A 22 -5.99 26.14 8.49
CA GLN A 22 -5.15 26.39 7.32
C GLN A 22 -5.57 25.54 6.12
N LEU A 23 -5.91 24.27 6.33
CA LEU A 23 -6.32 23.34 5.26
C LEU A 23 -7.72 23.63 4.68
N ILE A 24 -8.59 24.33 5.41
CA ILE A 24 -9.89 24.77 4.87
C ILE A 24 -9.69 25.81 3.76
N HIS A 25 -8.62 26.59 3.80
CA HIS A 25 -8.34 27.59 2.78
C HIS A 25 -7.95 26.92 1.45
N PRO A 26 -8.66 27.17 0.32
CA PRO A 26 -8.42 26.48 -0.94
C PRO A 26 -6.96 26.55 -1.42
N SER A 27 -6.34 27.74 -1.35
CA SER A 27 -4.95 27.90 -1.81
C SER A 27 -3.92 27.10 -0.99
N ASN A 28 -4.19 26.85 0.30
CA ASN A 28 -3.32 26.04 1.15
C ASN A 28 -3.53 24.55 0.89
N ARG A 29 -4.79 24.14 0.68
CA ARG A 29 -5.12 22.80 0.23
C ARG A 29 -4.41 22.47 -1.09
N ASP A 30 -4.46 23.38 -2.06
CA ASP A 30 -3.81 23.19 -3.37
C ASP A 30 -2.28 23.10 -3.25
N LYS A 31 -1.65 23.87 -2.35
CA LYS A 31 -0.22 23.73 -2.06
C LYS A 31 0.13 22.33 -1.55
N ILE A 32 -0.68 21.79 -0.64
CA ILE A 32 -0.49 20.44 -0.10
C ILE A 32 -0.67 19.40 -1.20
N LEU A 33 -1.76 19.49 -1.97
CA LEU A 33 -2.00 18.59 -3.09
C LEU A 33 -0.84 18.62 -4.08
N LYS A 34 -0.34 19.79 -4.47
CA LYS A 34 0.78 19.92 -5.40
C LYS A 34 2.07 19.25 -4.90
N GLN A 35 2.33 19.25 -3.59
CA GLN A 35 3.56 18.71 -3.03
C GLN A 35 3.49 17.24 -2.63
N LEU A 36 2.32 16.75 -2.24
CA LEU A 36 2.15 15.40 -1.69
C LEU A 36 1.45 14.45 -2.67
N LYS A 37 0.81 14.94 -3.73
CA LYS A 37 0.15 14.09 -4.72
C LYS A 37 1.11 13.08 -5.34
N GLY A 38 0.67 11.82 -5.38
CA GLY A 38 1.44 10.68 -5.87
C GLY A 38 2.39 10.06 -4.85
N LYS A 39 2.60 10.67 -3.67
CA LYS A 39 3.44 10.06 -2.63
C LYS A 39 2.78 8.83 -2.04
N LYS A 40 3.58 7.81 -1.78
CA LYS A 40 3.15 6.58 -1.10
C LYS A 40 3.00 6.85 0.39
N LEU A 41 1.86 6.42 0.92
CA LEU A 41 1.51 6.50 2.33
C LEU A 41 1.36 5.09 2.90
N ARG A 42 1.61 4.95 4.19
CA ARG A 42 1.30 3.75 4.96
C ARG A 42 0.41 4.12 6.15
N THR A 43 -0.52 3.25 6.50
CA THR A 43 -1.30 3.41 7.73
C THR A 43 -0.45 3.06 8.94
N THR A 44 -0.57 3.84 10.01
CA THR A 44 0.14 3.57 11.29
C THR A 44 -0.56 2.51 12.14
N TYR A 45 -1.76 2.10 11.74
CA TYR A 45 -2.55 1.04 12.36
C TYR A 45 -2.63 -0.20 11.46
N LEU A 46 -2.92 -1.34 12.09
CA LEU A 46 -3.18 -2.60 11.41
C LEU A 46 -4.67 -2.76 11.13
N ASP A 47 -4.99 -3.28 9.95
CA ASP A 47 -6.36 -3.64 9.59
C ASP A 47 -6.83 -4.91 10.34
N THR A 48 -8.04 -5.37 10.02
CA THR A 48 -8.60 -6.59 10.63
C THR A 48 -7.83 -7.86 10.29
N ASN A 49 -6.97 -7.83 9.26
CA ASN A 49 -6.11 -8.94 8.86
C ASN A 49 -4.70 -8.81 9.48
N GLY A 50 -4.47 -7.80 10.33
CA GLY A 50 -3.16 -7.54 10.93
C GLY A 50 -2.16 -6.88 9.98
N LEU A 51 -2.59 -6.31 8.87
CA LEU A 51 -1.73 -5.70 7.85
C LEU A 51 -1.83 -4.18 7.87
N SER A 52 -0.69 -3.50 7.72
CA SER A 52 -0.66 -2.07 7.44
C SER A 52 -1.02 -1.83 5.97
N LYS A 53 -2.00 -0.96 5.71
CA LYS A 53 -2.39 -0.64 4.35
C LYS A 53 -1.45 0.41 3.75
N THR A 54 -1.06 0.23 2.50
CA THR A 54 -0.41 1.27 1.70
C THR A 54 -1.40 1.89 0.71
N LEU A 55 -1.29 3.18 0.50
CA LEU A 55 -2.11 3.95 -0.45
C LEU A 55 -1.28 5.09 -1.04
N PHE A 56 -1.81 5.75 -2.07
CA PHE A 56 -1.21 6.96 -2.64
C PHE A 56 -2.00 8.18 -2.21
N PHE A 57 -1.30 9.26 -1.90
CA PHE A 57 -1.93 10.55 -1.66
C PHE A 57 -2.46 11.09 -2.99
N ASP A 58 -3.78 11.23 -3.15
CA ASP A 58 -4.39 11.85 -4.34
C ASP A 58 -5.16 13.13 -4.00
N ASP A 59 -6.05 13.06 -3.02
CA ASP A 59 -6.95 14.14 -2.67
C ASP A 59 -7.18 14.24 -1.16
N LEU A 60 -7.73 15.38 -0.72
CA LEU A 60 -8.13 15.65 0.66
C LEU A 60 -9.63 15.87 0.75
N SER A 61 -10.23 15.41 1.83
CA SER A 61 -11.65 15.64 2.08
C SER A 61 -11.95 17.13 2.28
N ARG A 62 -13.23 17.51 2.18
CA ARG A 62 -13.67 18.89 2.45
C ARG A 62 -14.06 19.14 3.91
N GLN A 63 -14.23 18.07 4.68
CA GLN A 63 -14.68 18.10 6.07
C GLN A 63 -13.77 17.23 6.95
N GLY A 64 -13.88 17.40 8.27
CA GLY A 64 -13.11 16.60 9.21
C GLY A 64 -13.66 15.18 9.39
N ALA A 65 -12.84 14.29 9.94
CA ALA A 65 -13.23 12.90 10.24
C ALA A 65 -14.46 12.78 11.17
N ASN A 66 -14.73 13.82 11.98
CA ASN A 66 -15.90 13.90 12.86
C ASN A 66 -17.23 14.09 12.10
N SER A 67 -17.19 14.58 10.85
CA SER A 67 -18.38 14.93 10.07
C SER A 67 -18.58 14.04 8.85
N ILE A 68 -17.52 13.39 8.35
CA ILE A 68 -17.59 12.49 7.20
C ILE A 68 -18.13 11.12 7.64
N LEU A 69 -19.05 10.55 6.85
CA LEU A 69 -19.55 9.20 7.06
C LEU A 69 -18.52 8.15 6.60
N ALA A 70 -18.28 7.14 7.43
CA ALA A 70 -17.26 6.11 7.18
C ALA A 70 -17.74 5.00 6.24
N TYR A 71 -19.03 4.73 6.26
CA TYR A 71 -19.72 3.84 5.34
C TYR A 71 -20.59 4.73 4.45
N GLY A 72 -20.91 4.30 3.22
CA GLY A 72 -21.89 4.97 2.36
C GLY A 72 -23.26 5.13 3.03
N ARG A 73 -24.30 5.45 2.26
CA ARG A 73 -25.65 5.77 2.79
C ARG A 73 -26.31 4.54 3.46
N LEU A 74 -25.85 4.15 4.64
CA LEU A 74 -26.61 3.35 5.57
C LEU A 74 -27.89 4.13 5.89
N SER A 75 -29.02 3.44 5.95
CA SER A 75 -30.26 4.06 6.39
C SER A 75 -30.08 4.61 7.80
N SER A 76 -30.64 5.79 8.06
CA SER A 76 -30.78 6.31 9.42
C SER A 76 -31.40 5.22 10.31
N PRO A 77 -30.86 4.96 11.52
CA PRO A 77 -29.95 5.81 12.31
C PRO A 77 -28.44 5.46 12.20
N PHE A 78 -28.02 4.56 11.31
CA PHE A 78 -26.67 3.97 11.35
C PHE A 78 -25.56 4.84 10.72
N ASN A 79 -25.68 6.17 10.85
CA ASN A 79 -24.70 7.14 10.35
C ASN A 79 -23.47 7.17 11.26
N ILE A 80 -22.48 6.34 10.95
CA ILE A 80 -21.20 6.31 11.68
C ILE A 80 -20.20 7.22 10.97
N ASN A 81 -19.69 8.23 11.67
CA ASN A 81 -18.62 9.08 11.13
C ASN A 81 -17.25 8.37 11.18
N VAL A 82 -16.28 8.86 10.42
CA VAL A 82 -14.92 8.28 10.33
C VAL A 82 -14.27 8.19 11.70
N ALA A 83 -14.37 9.24 12.53
CA ALA A 83 -13.80 9.22 13.88
C ALA A 83 -14.40 8.10 14.77
N ALA A 84 -15.72 7.93 14.73
CA ALA A 84 -16.43 6.88 15.46
C ALA A 84 -16.13 5.48 14.91
N HIS A 85 -15.96 5.35 13.59
CA HIS A 85 -15.53 4.11 12.95
C HIS A 85 -14.18 3.65 13.49
N PHE A 86 -13.18 4.53 13.54
CA PHE A 86 -11.86 4.21 14.07
C PHE A 86 -11.89 3.83 15.54
N TYR A 87 -12.72 4.49 16.33
CA TYR A 87 -12.91 4.14 17.74
C TYR A 87 -13.58 2.78 17.92
N ALA A 88 -14.65 2.50 17.18
CA ALA A 88 -15.42 1.26 17.32
C ALA A 88 -14.66 0.05 16.77
N ARG A 89 -14.08 0.16 15.57
CA ARG A 89 -13.44 -0.95 14.85
C ARG A 89 -11.99 -1.18 15.27
N HIS A 90 -11.21 -0.11 15.39
CA HIS A 90 -9.77 -0.20 15.64
C HIS A 90 -9.40 0.09 17.10
N ARG A 91 -10.35 0.52 17.94
CA ARG A 91 -10.09 1.00 19.31
C ARG A 91 -9.13 2.19 19.34
N ILE A 92 -9.10 2.97 18.27
CA ILE A 92 -8.26 4.16 18.13
C ILE A 92 -9.10 5.41 18.37
N ARG A 93 -8.75 6.17 19.40
CA ARG A 93 -9.29 7.51 19.60
C ARG A 93 -8.45 8.52 18.85
N LEU A 94 -9.07 9.21 17.89
CA LEU A 94 -8.41 10.28 17.14
C LEU A 94 -8.08 11.46 18.06
N ASN A 95 -6.87 11.99 17.99
CA ASN A 95 -6.45 13.19 18.72
C ASN A 95 -6.93 14.44 17.98
N HIS A 96 -6.98 14.39 16.65
CA HIS A 96 -7.38 15.48 15.79
C HIS A 96 -8.60 15.11 14.91
N PRO A 97 -9.77 14.77 15.50
CA PRO A 97 -10.93 14.30 14.73
C PRO A 97 -11.52 15.36 13.78
N TYR A 98 -11.19 16.63 13.99
CA TYR A 98 -11.64 17.74 13.15
C TYR A 98 -10.74 18.02 11.95
N HIS A 99 -9.60 17.34 11.82
CA HIS A 99 -8.73 17.45 10.65
C HIS A 99 -9.34 16.74 9.46
N LEU A 100 -9.02 17.27 8.26
CA LEU A 100 -9.37 16.63 6.99
C LEU A 100 -8.75 15.22 6.91
N CYS A 101 -9.27 14.43 5.99
CA CYS A 101 -8.82 13.07 5.71
C CYS A 101 -8.20 13.01 4.31
N VAL A 102 -7.26 12.10 4.09
CA VAL A 102 -6.88 11.68 2.74
C VAL A 102 -8.01 10.86 2.14
N VAL A 103 -8.32 11.12 0.87
CA VAL A 103 -9.37 10.42 0.12
C VAL A 103 -8.73 9.45 -0.85
N GLU A 104 -9.08 8.18 -0.73
CA GLU A 104 -8.81 7.15 -1.71
C GLU A 104 -10.11 6.90 -2.48
N LYS A 105 -10.17 7.38 -3.72
CA LYS A 105 -11.34 7.18 -4.59
C LYS A 105 -11.43 5.71 -4.98
N HIS A 106 -12.62 5.14 -4.87
CA HIS A 106 -12.93 3.78 -5.29
C HIS A 106 -14.21 3.79 -6.13
N THR A 107 -14.37 2.77 -6.97
CA THR A 107 -15.50 2.69 -7.92
C THR A 107 -16.87 2.72 -7.26
N HIS A 108 -16.98 2.26 -6.01
CA HIS A 108 -18.24 2.13 -5.30
C HIS A 108 -18.39 3.18 -4.18
N GLU A 109 -17.37 3.35 -3.35
CA GLU A 109 -17.39 4.28 -2.22
C GLU A 109 -15.99 4.83 -1.95
N ASP A 110 -15.90 6.14 -1.69
CA ASP A 110 -14.65 6.78 -1.29
C ASP A 110 -14.23 6.33 0.12
N ARG A 111 -12.93 6.08 0.31
CA ARG A 111 -12.35 5.75 1.61
C ARG A 111 -11.61 6.94 2.18
N TYR A 112 -11.78 7.15 3.49
CA TYR A 112 -11.26 8.30 4.20
C TYR A 112 -10.28 7.89 5.29
N TYR A 113 -9.08 8.46 5.25
CA TYR A 113 -8.01 8.16 6.20
C TYR A 113 -7.60 9.43 6.96
N PRO A 114 -7.76 9.48 8.30
CA PRO A 114 -7.34 10.63 9.10
C PRO A 114 -5.83 10.91 8.94
N LEU A 115 -5.45 12.19 8.82
CA LEU A 115 -4.06 12.60 8.60
C LEU A 115 -3.08 12.09 9.66
N GLU A 116 -3.53 11.95 10.91
CA GLU A 116 -2.70 11.48 12.03
C GLU A 116 -2.46 9.96 12.02
N LEU A 117 -3.20 9.20 11.21
CA LEU A 117 -3.06 7.75 11.08
C LEU A 117 -2.27 7.33 9.84
N LEU A 118 -1.57 8.28 9.24
CA LEU A 118 -0.83 8.11 8.00
C LEU A 118 0.60 8.59 8.16
N GLU A 119 1.51 7.86 7.54
CA GLU A 119 2.92 8.22 7.42
C GLU A 119 3.36 8.17 5.95
N LEU A 120 4.36 9.00 5.62
CA LEU A 120 5.02 8.90 4.33
C LEU A 120 5.84 7.61 4.32
N ALA A 121 5.52 6.72 3.37
CA ALA A 121 6.33 5.54 3.13
C ALA A 121 7.60 5.99 2.40
N GLU A 122 8.77 5.55 2.88
CA GLU A 122 10.02 5.75 2.16
C GLU A 122 9.93 4.98 0.84
N GLU A 123 10.30 5.62 -0.27
CA GLU A 123 10.55 4.89 -1.50
C GLU A 123 11.68 3.92 -1.23
N GLU A 124 11.39 2.62 -1.34
CA GLU A 124 12.43 1.60 -1.46
C GLU A 124 13.22 1.95 -2.71
N ARG A 125 14.28 2.76 -2.55
CA ARG A 125 15.35 2.80 -3.52
C ARG A 125 15.87 1.37 -3.56
N LEU A 126 15.56 0.65 -4.63
CA LEU A 126 16.14 -0.65 -4.92
C LEU A 126 17.65 -0.49 -4.80
N THR A 127 18.22 -0.92 -3.68
CA THR A 127 19.64 -0.78 -3.41
C THR A 127 20.38 -1.77 -4.30
N GLY A 128 20.89 -1.28 -5.43
CA GLY A 128 22.04 -1.78 -6.18
C GLY A 128 21.94 -3.16 -6.85
N TRP A 129 21.33 -4.17 -6.24
CA TRP A 129 21.35 -5.54 -6.76
C TRP A 129 20.15 -5.82 -7.67
N MET A 130 18.93 -5.42 -7.29
CA MET A 130 17.74 -5.65 -8.11
C MET A 130 17.59 -4.68 -9.30
N ALA A 131 18.31 -3.56 -9.31
CA ALA A 131 18.34 -2.65 -10.46
C ALA A 131 19.02 -3.28 -11.69
N ASN A 132 19.93 -4.24 -11.48
CA ASN A 132 20.70 -4.89 -12.54
C ASN A 132 19.98 -6.10 -13.16
N ILE A 133 18.83 -6.53 -12.62
CA ILE A 133 18.09 -7.69 -13.15
C ILE A 133 17.23 -7.31 -14.38
N PHE A 134 16.87 -6.03 -14.52
CA PHE A 134 16.01 -5.55 -15.60
C PHE A 134 16.75 -4.79 -16.71
N ILE A 135 18.08 -4.70 -16.62
CA ILE A 135 18.90 -4.16 -17.71
C ILE A 135 19.52 -5.35 -18.45
N ASP A 136 18.70 -6.10 -19.19
CA ASP A 136 19.26 -6.81 -20.33
C ASP A 136 18.22 -7.11 -21.41
N LYS A 137 18.64 -6.91 -22.67
CA LYS A 137 17.93 -7.12 -23.94
C LYS A 137 17.01 -6.02 -24.47
N THR A 138 17.60 -4.87 -24.83
CA THR A 138 17.42 -4.30 -26.20
C THR A 138 18.61 -3.42 -26.55
N ASN A 139 19.75 -4.01 -26.92
CA ASN A 139 20.72 -3.34 -27.78
C ASN A 139 21.18 -4.36 -28.84
N LYS A 140 20.43 -4.42 -29.94
CA LYS A 140 20.94 -4.96 -31.21
C LYS A 140 21.70 -3.84 -31.92
N THR A 141 23.02 -3.91 -31.77
CA THR A 141 24.06 -3.82 -32.80
C THR A 141 23.79 -3.12 -34.14
N THR A 142 24.68 -2.19 -34.47
CA THR A 142 25.52 -2.13 -35.70
C THR A 142 26.73 -1.26 -35.34
N SER A 143 27.89 -1.83 -35.01
CA SER A 143 28.94 -2.40 -35.87
C SER A 143 30.03 -1.37 -36.17
N GLU A 144 31.22 -1.56 -35.59
CA GLU A 144 32.52 -1.38 -36.25
C GLU A 144 33.62 -2.04 -35.38
N GLU A 145 34.65 -2.52 -36.07
CA GLU A 145 35.48 -3.68 -35.77
C GLU A 145 36.58 -3.45 -34.72
N SER A 146 36.99 -4.53 -34.04
CA SER A 146 38.39 -4.97 -34.05
C SER A 146 38.58 -6.30 -33.31
N GLU A 147 39.21 -7.21 -34.03
CA GLU A 147 39.61 -8.57 -33.66
C GLU A 147 40.59 -8.59 -32.49
N LYS A 148 40.43 -9.56 -31.57
CA LYS A 148 41.56 -10.34 -31.01
C LYS A 148 41.08 -11.74 -30.61
N ASP A 149 41.79 -12.71 -31.18
CA ASP A 149 41.72 -14.15 -30.94
C ASP A 149 41.84 -14.53 -29.46
N PHE A 150 41.01 -15.49 -29.03
CA PHE A 150 41.46 -16.60 -28.17
C PHE A 150 40.63 -17.85 -28.47
N ASP A 151 41.33 -18.83 -29.03
CA ASP A 151 40.91 -20.21 -29.26
C ASP A 151 41.00 -21.00 -27.94
N VAL A 152 39.86 -21.52 -27.45
CA VAL A 152 39.82 -22.80 -26.71
C VAL A 152 38.49 -23.47 -27.01
N THR A 153 38.56 -24.45 -27.90
CA THR A 153 37.61 -25.53 -28.10
C THR A 153 37.52 -26.41 -26.85
N THR A 154 36.32 -26.66 -26.33
CA THR A 154 35.91 -28.00 -25.86
C THR A 154 34.40 -28.05 -25.56
N PRO A 155 33.66 -29.02 -26.12
CA PRO A 155 32.26 -29.26 -25.79
C PRO A 155 32.15 -30.07 -24.48
N VAL A 156 31.25 -29.66 -23.57
CA VAL A 156 30.86 -30.47 -22.41
C VAL A 156 29.87 -31.54 -22.88
N PRO A 157 30.14 -32.85 -22.70
CA PRO A 157 29.25 -33.91 -23.13
C PRO A 157 28.11 -34.15 -22.11
N LEU A 158 26.93 -34.48 -22.67
CA LEU A 158 25.78 -35.07 -21.98
C LEU A 158 25.98 -36.59 -21.87
N SER A 159 26.10 -37.09 -20.64
CA SER A 159 26.04 -38.51 -20.23
C SER A 159 26.14 -38.54 -18.70
N ASP A 160 25.43 -39.33 -17.88
CA ASP A 160 24.45 -40.38 -18.07
C ASP A 160 23.59 -40.46 -16.79
N TYR A 161 22.50 -41.19 -16.90
CA TYR A 161 21.60 -41.61 -15.83
C TYR A 161 22.33 -42.24 -14.63
N ASP A 162 21.86 -41.95 -13.42
CA ASP A 162 21.93 -42.89 -12.32
C ASP A 162 20.53 -43.08 -11.71
N GLU A 163 19.93 -44.21 -12.08
CA GLU A 163 18.81 -44.82 -11.38
C GLU A 163 19.31 -45.31 -10.01
N ASN A 164 18.71 -44.80 -8.94
CA ASN A 164 18.56 -45.61 -7.73
C ASN A 164 17.14 -45.43 -7.18
N LEU A 165 16.27 -46.29 -7.70
CA LEU A 165 15.02 -46.73 -7.08
C LEU A 165 15.32 -47.39 -5.73
N CYS A 166 14.66 -46.92 -4.67
CA CYS A 166 14.11 -47.80 -3.62
C CYS A 166 12.89 -47.17 -2.96
N TYR A 167 11.73 -47.62 -3.45
CA TYR A 167 10.50 -47.97 -2.73
C TYR A 167 10.27 -47.42 -1.31
N GLY A 168 9.18 -46.66 -1.19
CA GLY A 168 8.52 -46.33 0.07
C GLY A 168 7.19 -45.66 -0.19
N GLY A 169 6.23 -46.43 -0.71
CA GLY A 169 4.93 -45.91 -1.14
C GLY A 169 4.08 -45.34 -0.02
N ARG A 170 3.23 -44.38 -0.39
CA ARG A 170 1.80 -44.32 -0.03
C ARG A 170 1.11 -43.33 -0.97
N LYS A 171 0.20 -43.84 -1.80
CA LYS A 171 -0.91 -43.08 -2.39
C LYS A 171 -2.17 -43.38 -1.58
N PHE A 172 -3.11 -42.42 -1.67
CA PHE A 172 -4.52 -42.43 -1.27
C PHE A 172 -4.80 -42.20 0.22
N SER A 173 -5.71 -41.31 0.60
CA SER A 173 -7.08 -41.22 0.08
C SER A 173 -7.69 -39.81 0.15
N GLN A 174 -8.51 -39.50 -0.85
CA GLN A 174 -9.68 -38.63 -0.70
C GLN A 174 -10.65 -39.31 0.28
N SER A 175 -11.25 -38.54 1.17
CA SER A 175 -12.58 -38.85 1.71
C SER A 175 -13.41 -37.57 1.74
N GLN A 176 -14.44 -37.56 0.90
CA GLN A 176 -15.67 -36.83 1.14
C GLN A 176 -16.42 -37.55 2.27
N SER A 177 -17.00 -36.78 3.19
CA SER A 177 -18.25 -37.13 3.87
C SER A 177 -18.85 -35.88 4.51
N ASP A 178 -19.94 -35.40 3.89
CA ASP A 178 -21.24 -35.13 4.49
C ASP A 178 -21.28 -34.52 5.91
N PHE A 179 -21.79 -33.29 6.00
CA PHE A 179 -22.41 -32.77 7.21
C PHE A 179 -23.83 -32.30 6.88
N ASP A 180 -24.78 -33.19 7.18
CA ASP A 180 -26.21 -32.92 7.21
C ASP A 180 -26.59 -32.06 8.43
N TYR A 181 -27.60 -31.21 8.19
CA TYR A 181 -28.61 -30.63 9.07
C TYR A 181 -28.58 -30.99 10.57
N MET A 182 -28.71 -29.96 11.43
CA MET A 182 -29.78 -29.90 12.44
C MET A 182 -30.12 -28.44 12.77
N ASP A 183 -31.40 -28.10 12.55
CA ASP A 183 -32.09 -26.96 13.14
C ASP A 183 -32.18 -27.09 14.67
N GLY A 184 -32.14 -25.95 15.36
CA GLY A 184 -32.48 -25.79 16.77
C GLY A 184 -33.02 -24.39 17.02
#